data_AF-A0A7C9EFH3-F1
#
_entry.id   AF-A0A7C9EFH3-F1
#
_cell.length_a   1.000
_cell.length_b   1.000
_cell.length_c   1.000
_cell.angle_alpha   90.00
_cell.angle_beta   90.00
_cell.angle_gamma   90.00
#
_symmetry.space_group_name_H-M   'P 1'
#
loop_
_entity.id
_entity.type
_entity.pdbx_description
1 polymer ?
#
loop_
_entity_poly.entity_id
_entity_poly.type
_entity_poly.pdbx_seq_one_letter_code
_entity_poly.pdbx_strand_id
1 'polypeptide(L)'
;PLLSSYPYIALLSGVMLHLVINVASLLRNTLSVSLVTGLFILLNDAVPQRQRGAANGISMTAMSIFKAIAPAGGGAIFSWAQKRQHAAFLPGDQMVFFILNVVQILGLLLTFKPFLAQPSERQ
;
A
#
# COMPACT_ATOMS: atom_id res chain seq x y z
N PRO A 1 -2.23 10.98 8.32
CA PRO A 1 -2.35 12.47 8.35
C PRO A 1 -2.75 13.11 7.01
N LEU A 2 -2.21 12.64 5.87
CA LEU A 2 -2.54 13.16 4.53
C LEU A 2 -3.94 12.80 4.02
N LEU A 3 -4.53 11.74 4.57
CA LEU A 3 -5.84 11.25 4.16
C LEU A 3 -7.01 11.85 4.96
N SER A 4 -6.76 12.36 6.17
CA SER A 4 -7.77 13.08 6.96
C SER A 4 -7.94 14.53 6.50
N SER A 5 -7.07 15.02 5.62
CA SER A 5 -7.14 16.36 5.03
C SER A 5 -8.03 16.43 3.78
N TYR A 6 -8.39 15.30 3.15
CA TYR A 6 -9.27 15.26 1.97
C TYR A 6 -10.62 16.01 2.13
N PRO A 7 -11.31 15.96 3.29
CA PRO A 7 -12.52 16.74 3.52
C PRO A 7 -12.30 18.26 3.53
N TYR A 8 -11.08 18.73 3.84
CA TYR A 8 -10.70 20.14 3.80
C TYR A 8 -10.26 20.59 2.39
N ILE A 9 -9.77 19.67 1.55
CA ILE A 9 -9.43 19.96 0.15
C ILE A 9 -10.73 20.09 -0.68
N ALA A 10 -11.85 19.55 -0.22
CA ALA A 10 -13.18 19.82 -0.81
C ALA A 10 -13.62 21.29 -0.70
N LEU A 11 -12.93 22.12 0.10
CA LEU A 11 -13.11 23.58 0.12
C LEU A 11 -12.28 24.32 -0.95
N LEU A 12 -11.36 23.64 -1.65
CA LEU A 12 -10.63 24.19 -2.79
C LEU A 12 -11.19 23.62 -4.10
N SER A 13 -11.59 24.50 -5.03
CA SER A 13 -12.02 24.11 -6.38
C SER A 13 -10.94 24.36 -7.43
N GLY A 14 -10.88 23.52 -8.47
CA GLY A 14 -10.04 23.73 -9.65
C GLY A 14 -8.58 23.24 -9.56
N VAL A 15 -7.65 24.03 -10.10
CA VAL A 15 -6.26 23.65 -10.38
C VAL A 15 -5.48 23.20 -9.14
N MET A 16 -5.75 23.78 -7.97
CA MET A 16 -5.06 23.44 -6.71
C MET A 16 -5.41 22.03 -6.20
N LEU A 17 -6.67 21.61 -6.31
CA LEU A 17 -7.09 20.23 -5.98
C LEU A 17 -6.39 19.22 -6.90
N HIS A 18 -6.37 19.50 -8.21
CA HIS A 18 -5.65 18.66 -9.17
C HIS A 18 -4.15 18.62 -8.91
N LEU A 19 -3.52 19.74 -8.55
CA LEU A 19 -2.10 19.80 -8.23
C LEU A 19 -1.78 18.95 -6.98
N VAL A 20 -2.54 19.13 -5.89
CA VAL A 20 -2.33 18.37 -4.65
C VAL A 20 -2.55 16.87 -4.86
N ILE A 21 -3.60 16.48 -5.60
CA ILE A 21 -3.84 15.07 -5.93
C ILE A 21 -2.70 14.51 -6.78
N ASN A 22 -2.19 15.24 -7.77
CA ASN A 22 -1.08 14.78 -8.60
C ASN A 22 0.21 14.63 -7.78
N VAL A 23 0.54 15.60 -6.91
CA VAL A 23 1.71 15.51 -6.02
C VAL A 23 1.57 14.33 -5.06
N ALA A 24 0.40 14.15 -4.45
CA ALA A 24 0.12 13.02 -3.57
C ALA A 24 0.19 11.68 -4.33
N SER A 25 -0.29 11.63 -5.57
CA SER A 25 -0.23 10.44 -6.42
C SER A 25 1.20 10.11 -6.84
N LEU A 26 2.00 11.13 -7.19
CA LEU A 26 3.42 10.99 -7.48
C LEU A 26 4.17 10.44 -6.27
N LEU A 27 3.98 11.07 -5.09
CA LEU A 27 4.62 10.61 -3.86
C LEU A 27 4.23 9.16 -3.52
N ARG A 28 2.94 8.82 -3.63
CA ARG A 28 2.45 7.46 -3.41
C ARG A 28 3.08 6.47 -4.39
N ASN A 29 3.15 6.82 -5.67
CA ASN A 29 3.74 5.96 -6.70
C ASN A 29 5.23 5.77 -6.47
N THR A 30 5.98 6.84 -6.17
CA THR A 30 7.41 6.77 -5.85
C THR A 30 7.65 5.89 -4.64
N LEU A 31 6.92 6.09 -3.53
CA LEU A 31 7.03 5.26 -2.33
C LEU A 31 6.68 3.80 -2.61
N SER A 32 5.61 3.54 -3.39
CA SER A 32 5.22 2.19 -3.77
C SER A 32 6.30 1.50 -4.61
N VAL A 33 6.89 2.20 -5.58
CA VAL A 33 7.98 1.65 -6.41
C VAL A 33 9.21 1.38 -5.53
N SER A 34 9.61 2.33 -4.68
CA SER A 34 10.74 2.14 -3.75
C SER A 34 10.53 0.94 -2.81
N LEU A 35 9.32 0.74 -2.28
CA LEU A 35 9.00 -0.42 -1.43
C LEU A 35 9.11 -1.73 -2.21
N VAL A 36 8.52 -1.80 -3.41
CA VAL A 36 8.59 -3.00 -4.25
C VAL A 36 10.04 -3.32 -4.62
N THR A 37 10.82 -2.31 -5.03
CA THR A 37 12.25 -2.48 -5.33
C THR A 37 13.03 -2.93 -4.09
N GLY A 38 12.79 -2.34 -2.92
CA GLY A 38 13.39 -2.74 -1.66
C GLY A 38 13.08 -4.20 -1.29
N LEU A 39 11.83 -4.63 -1.44
CA LEU A 39 11.42 -6.01 -1.22
C LEU A 39 12.12 -6.98 -2.17
N PHE A 40 12.25 -6.64 -3.46
CA PHE A 40 13.00 -7.48 -4.40
C PHE A 40 14.47 -7.60 -4.03
N ILE A 41 15.11 -6.52 -3.55
CA ILE A 41 16.50 -6.58 -3.08
C ILE A 41 16.61 -7.52 -1.88
N LEU A 42 15.72 -7.36 -0.90
CA LEU A 42 15.70 -8.19 0.32
C LEU A 42 15.44 -9.66 0.01
N LEU A 43 14.49 -9.97 -0.88
CA LEU A 43 14.22 -11.32 -1.34
C LEU A 43 15.44 -11.93 -2.04
N ASN A 44 16.09 -11.20 -2.94
CA ASN A 44 17.28 -11.70 -3.63
C ASN A 44 18.47 -11.92 -2.69
N ASP A 45 18.59 -11.15 -1.61
CA ASP A 45 19.61 -11.37 -0.58
C ASP A 45 19.27 -12.58 0.32
N ALA A 46 17.99 -12.80 0.61
CA ALA A 46 17.52 -13.89 1.46
C ALA A 46 17.66 -15.30 0.86
N VAL A 47 17.85 -15.42 -0.47
CA VAL A 47 18.02 -16.72 -1.15
C VAL A 47 19.39 -16.88 -1.81
N PRO A 48 19.96 -18.11 -1.78
CA PRO A 48 21.16 -18.44 -2.54
C PRO A 48 20.99 -18.15 -4.04
N GLN A 49 22.06 -17.71 -4.70
CA GLN A 49 22.06 -17.29 -6.12
C GLN A 49 21.35 -18.28 -7.06
N ARG A 50 21.54 -19.60 -6.85
CA ARG A 50 20.94 -20.67 -7.66
C ARG A 50 19.41 -20.68 -7.62
N GLN A 51 18.80 -20.18 -6.54
CA GLN A 51 17.35 -20.22 -6.30
C GLN A 51 16.65 -18.89 -6.53
N ARG A 52 17.39 -17.80 -6.85
CA ARG A 52 16.81 -16.46 -7.06
C ARG A 52 15.73 -16.45 -8.15
N GLY A 53 15.88 -17.23 -9.22
CA GLY A 53 14.87 -17.36 -10.27
C GLY A 53 13.54 -17.93 -9.77
N ALA A 54 13.59 -19.00 -8.97
CA ALA A 54 12.39 -19.59 -8.37
C ALA A 54 11.76 -18.66 -7.33
N ALA A 55 12.57 -18.01 -6.49
CA ALA A 55 12.09 -17.06 -5.49
C ALA A 55 11.40 -15.84 -6.14
N ASN A 56 11.99 -15.26 -7.19
CA ASN A 56 11.38 -14.17 -7.95
C ASN A 56 10.08 -14.62 -8.64
N GLY A 57 10.05 -15.84 -9.19
CA GLY A 57 8.84 -16.43 -9.75
C GLY A 57 7.69 -16.56 -8.73
N ILE A 58 7.96 -17.15 -7.57
CA ILE A 58 6.99 -17.27 -6.48
C ILE A 58 6.48 -15.89 -6.02
N SER A 59 7.40 -14.93 -5.88
CA SER A 59 7.07 -13.56 -5.47
C SER A 59 6.15 -12.88 -6.48
N MET A 60 6.42 -13.04 -7.77
CA MET A 60 5.59 -12.49 -8.85
C MET A 60 4.22 -13.16 -8.91
N THR A 61 4.14 -14.47 -8.70
CA THR A 61 2.86 -15.21 -8.63
C THR A 61 2.02 -14.76 -7.44
N ALA A 62 2.63 -14.63 -6.24
CA ALA A 62 1.92 -14.12 -5.07
C ALA A 62 1.41 -12.69 -5.33
N MET A 63 2.25 -11.81 -5.87
CA MET A 63 1.87 -10.44 -6.21
C MET A 63 0.71 -10.40 -7.22
N SER A 64 0.72 -11.24 -8.26
CA SER A 64 -0.33 -11.25 -9.28
C SER A 64 -1.66 -11.74 -8.72
N ILE A 65 -1.66 -12.75 -7.85
CA ILE A 65 -2.85 -13.23 -7.14
C ILE A 65 -3.45 -12.10 -6.29
N PHE A 66 -2.61 -11.41 -5.50
CA PHE A 66 -3.08 -10.27 -4.71
C PHE A 66 -3.63 -9.15 -5.60
N LYS A 67 -2.97 -8.85 -6.72
CA LYS A 67 -3.48 -7.86 -7.69
C LYS A 67 -4.81 -8.28 -8.33
N ALA A 68 -5.06 -9.56 -8.52
CA ALA A 68 -6.32 -10.07 -9.07
C ALA A 68 -7.48 -9.94 -8.07
N ILE A 69 -7.21 -10.19 -6.79
CA ILE A 69 -8.24 -10.17 -5.72
C ILE A 69 -8.44 -8.75 -5.17
N ALA A 70 -7.42 -7.89 -5.22
CA ALA A 70 -7.45 -6.54 -4.65
C ALA A 70 -8.63 -5.67 -5.15
N PRO A 71 -9.02 -5.66 -6.45
CA PRO A 71 -10.19 -4.91 -6.91
C PRO A 71 -11.49 -5.37 -6.24
N ALA A 72 -11.68 -6.68 -6.05
CA ALA A 72 -12.87 -7.22 -5.41
C ALA A 72 -12.91 -6.86 -3.91
N GLY A 73 -11.79 -7.02 -3.21
CA GLY A 73 -11.68 -6.62 -1.80
C GLY A 73 -11.86 -5.11 -1.61
N GLY A 74 -11.24 -4.30 -2.46
CA GLY A 74 -11.39 -2.85 -2.48
C GLY A 74 -12.83 -2.42 -2.76
N GLY A 75 -13.50 -3.07 -3.72
CA GLY A 75 -14.91 -2.84 -4.03
C GLY A 75 -15.85 -3.19 -2.87
N ALA A 76 -15.59 -4.29 -2.17
CA ALA A 76 -16.37 -4.68 -0.98
C ALA A 76 -16.20 -3.66 0.17
N ILE A 77 -14.97 -3.24 0.45
CA ILE A 77 -14.67 -2.21 1.47
C ILE A 77 -15.33 -0.88 1.07
N PHE A 78 -15.26 -0.50 -0.20
CA PHE A 78 -15.88 0.71 -0.71
C PHE A 78 -17.42 0.66 -0.62
N SER A 79 -18.04 -0.45 -1.00
CA SER A 79 -19.49 -0.66 -0.86
C SER A 79 -19.94 -0.56 0.61
N TRP A 80 -19.17 -1.15 1.53
CA TRP A 80 -19.43 -1.05 2.97
C TRP A 80 -19.30 0.39 3.47
N ALA A 81 -18.28 1.13 3.02
CA ALA A 81 -18.11 2.54 3.32
C ALA A 81 -19.29 3.39 2.82
N GLN A 82 -19.76 3.18 1.58
CA GLN A 82 -20.92 3.87 1.03
C GLN A 82 -22.22 3.60 1.80
N LYS A 83 -22.39 2.44 2.42
CA LYS A 83 -23.56 2.14 3.27
C LYS A 83 -23.55 2.93 4.59
N ARG A 84 -22.42 3.52 4.98
CA ARG A 84 -22.20 4.17 6.29
C ARG A 84 -21.92 5.67 6.20
N GLN A 85 -22.42 6.33 5.16
CA GLN A 85 -22.26 7.79 4.96
C GLN A 85 -22.75 8.64 6.15
N HIS A 86 -23.73 8.17 6.92
CA HIS A 86 -24.30 8.89 8.06
C HIS A 86 -23.78 8.42 9.44
N ALA A 87 -22.67 7.66 9.49
CA ALA A 87 -22.10 7.22 10.75
C ALA A 87 -21.42 8.38 11.51
N ALA A 88 -21.57 8.41 12.83
CA ALA A 88 -20.94 9.44 13.68
C ALA A 88 -19.41 9.32 13.78
N PHE A 89 -18.84 8.16 13.41
CA PHE A 89 -17.40 7.89 13.45
C PHE A 89 -16.95 7.25 12.13
N LEU A 90 -15.97 7.86 11.46
CA LEU A 90 -15.45 7.49 10.14
C LEU A 90 -16.53 7.29 9.05
N PRO A 91 -17.31 8.34 8.71
CA PRO A 91 -18.35 8.26 7.70
C PRO A 91 -17.79 8.04 6.29
N GLY A 92 -18.48 7.18 5.52
CA GLY A 92 -18.25 7.06 4.09
C GLY A 92 -16.80 6.77 3.72
N ASP A 93 -16.29 7.59 2.82
CA ASP A 93 -14.98 7.46 2.17
C ASP A 93 -13.82 7.54 3.19
N GLN A 94 -14.02 8.22 4.33
CA GLN A 94 -13.02 8.29 5.39
C GLN A 94 -12.67 6.91 5.95
N MET A 95 -13.63 5.98 5.95
CA MET A 95 -13.41 4.59 6.37
C MET A 95 -12.44 3.86 5.43
N VAL A 96 -12.61 4.05 4.11
CA VAL A 96 -11.74 3.43 3.09
C VAL A 96 -10.32 3.93 3.28
N PHE A 97 -10.18 5.23 3.45
CA PHE A 97 -8.90 5.88 3.66
C PHE A 97 -8.24 5.45 4.98
N PHE A 98 -9.00 5.31 6.06
CA PHE A 98 -8.49 4.78 7.33
C PHE A 98 -7.93 3.36 7.16
N ILE A 99 -8.70 2.46 6.53
CA ILE A 99 -8.26 1.07 6.27
C ILE A 99 -6.98 1.05 5.44
N LEU A 100 -6.90 1.86 4.37
CA LEU A 100 -5.70 1.94 3.54
C LEU A 100 -4.47 2.45 4.32
N ASN A 101 -4.63 3.41 5.24
CA ASN A 101 -3.53 3.84 6.10
C ASN A 101 -3.09 2.74 7.07
N VAL A 102 -4.03 2.01 7.67
CA VAL A 102 -3.70 0.88 8.57
C VAL A 102 -2.91 -0.18 7.82
N VAL A 103 -3.36 -0.58 6.62
CA VAL A 103 -2.64 -1.54 5.77
C VAL A 103 -1.25 -1.03 5.39
N GLN A 104 -1.11 0.25 5.05
CA GLN A 104 0.18 0.86 4.73
C GLN A 104 1.15 0.88 5.91
N ILE A 105 0.66 1.21 7.12
CA ILE A 105 1.47 1.21 8.34
C ILE A 105 1.88 -0.22 8.69
N LEU A 106 0.96 -1.19 8.58
CA LEU A 106 1.29 -2.60 8.81
C LEU A 106 2.34 -3.11 7.81
N GLY A 107 2.21 -2.78 6.53
CA GLY A 107 3.22 -3.13 5.51
C GLY A 107 4.59 -2.52 5.81
N LEU A 108 4.63 -1.26 6.27
CA LEU A 108 5.86 -0.61 6.71
C LEU A 108 6.44 -1.28 7.97
N LEU A 109 5.60 -1.62 8.95
CA LEU A 109 6.02 -2.32 10.18
C LEU A 109 6.63 -3.69 9.88
N LEU A 110 6.03 -4.44 8.98
CA LEU A 110 6.54 -5.73 8.50
C LEU A 110 7.88 -5.59 7.75
N THR A 111 8.24 -4.36 7.32
CA THR A 111 9.53 -4.08 6.68
C THR A 111 10.71 -4.03 7.69
N PHE A 112 10.43 -3.91 9.00
CA PHE A 112 11.47 -3.79 10.03
C PHE A 112 12.00 -5.14 10.54
N LYS A 113 13.18 -5.09 11.17
CA LYS A 113 14.02 -6.23 11.58
C LYS A 113 13.43 -7.31 12.50
N PRO A 114 12.30 -7.16 13.23
CA PRO A 114 11.72 -8.35 13.88
C PRO A 114 10.93 -9.25 12.90
N PHE A 115 10.53 -8.75 11.72
CA PHE A 115 9.68 -9.49 10.76
C PHE A 115 10.41 -9.80 9.45
N LEU A 116 11.30 -8.91 9.00
CA LEU A 116 12.24 -9.22 7.93
C LEU A 116 13.48 -9.90 8.50
N ALA A 117 13.46 -11.24 8.47
CA ALA A 117 14.64 -12.04 8.74
C ALA A 117 15.76 -11.63 7.77
N GLN A 118 16.87 -11.13 8.32
CA GLN A 118 18.07 -10.94 7.52
C GLN A 118 18.64 -12.32 7.18
N PRO A 119 19.10 -12.57 5.93
CA PRO A 119 19.93 -13.74 5.66
C PRO A 119 21.12 -13.72 6.62
N SER A 120 21.30 -14.81 7.36
CA SER A 120 22.47 -15.05 8.18
C SER A 120 23.72 -14.80 7.34
N GLU A 121 24.72 -14.14 7.94
CA GLU A 121 25.97 -13.80 7.28
C GLU A 121 26.49 -14.97 6.43
N ARG A 122 26.88 -14.64 5.20
CA ARG A 122 27.60 -15.53 4.30
C ARG A 122 28.77 -16.15 5.07
N GLN A 123 28.72 -17.45 5.35
CA GLN A 123 29.91 -18.29 5.46
C GLN A 123 30.13 -18.98 4.13
#